data_AF-M1D7V8-F1
#
_entry.id   AF-M1D7V8-F1
#
_cell.length_a   1.000
_cell.length_b   1.000
_cell.length_c   1.000
_cell.angle_alpha   90.00
_cell.angle_beta   90.00
_cell.angle_gamma   90.00
#
_symmetry.space_group_name_H-M   'P 1'
#
loop_
_entity.id
_entity.type
_entity.pdbx_description
1 polymer ?
#
loop_
_entity_poly.entity_id
_entity_poly.type
_entity_poly.pdbx_seq_one_letter_code
_entity_poly.pdbx_strand_id
1 'polypeptide(L)' 'MIVEGSIQELDAKLELIDNLERLGVSYHFKDEIMQILRSVHDQTSTIATGDSLYSIALKFRLLRQHHFHISQGTYVVMCT' A
#
# COMPACT_ATOMS: atom_id res chain seq x y z
N MET A 1 1.93 -19.23 -15.05
CA MET A 1 3.00 -18.45 -14.36
C MET A 1 2.53 -17.02 -14.29
N ILE A 2 2.09 -16.53 -13.13
CA ILE A 2 1.75 -15.10 -12.96
C ILE A 2 2.71 -14.54 -11.90
N VAL A 3 3.78 -13.97 -12.47
CA VAL A 3 4.64 -12.85 -12.06
C VAL A 3 4.76 -12.54 -10.55
N GLU A 4 5.70 -13.22 -9.90
CA GLU A 4 6.33 -12.80 -8.62
C GLU A 4 7.00 -11.42 -8.73
N GLY A 5 7.39 -11.01 -9.94
CA GLY A 5 8.05 -9.73 -10.21
C GLY A 5 7.17 -8.47 -10.09
N SER A 6 5.84 -8.58 -10.18
CA SER A 6 4.96 -7.40 -10.14
C SER A 6 4.63 -6.95 -8.71
N ILE A 7 4.66 -7.88 -7.75
CA ILE A 7 4.38 -7.58 -6.33
C ILE A 7 5.55 -6.85 -5.69
N GLN A 8 6.79 -7.25 -6.00
CA GLN A 8 7.99 -6.59 -5.49
C GLN A 8 8.13 -5.14 -5.99
N GLU A 9 7.73 -4.87 -7.23
CA GLU A 9 7.77 -3.51 -7.79
C GLU A 9 6.80 -2.57 -7.04
N LEU A 10 5.65 -3.09 -6.62
CA LEU A 10 4.65 -2.33 -5.88
C LEU A 10 5.09 -2.05 -4.44
N ASP A 11 5.69 -3.04 -3.77
CA ASP A 11 6.26 -2.87 -2.43
C ASP A 11 7.36 -1.79 -2.43
N ALA A 12 8.23 -1.78 -3.43
CA ALA A 12 9.25 -0.74 -3.59
C ALA A 12 8.65 0.66 -3.80
N LYS A 13 7.55 0.77 -4.55
CA LYS A 13 6.83 2.03 -4.72
C LYS A 13 6.21 2.52 -3.42
N LEU A 14 5.65 1.62 -2.60
CA LEU A 14 5.11 1.98 -1.28
C LEU A 14 6.21 2.44 -0.31
N GLU A 15 7.39 1.82 -0.35
CA GLU A 15 8.54 2.25 0.42
C GLU A 15 9.04 3.63 -0.03
N LEU A 16 9.01 3.91 -1.34
CA LEU A 16 9.31 5.25 -1.85
C LEU A 16 8.32 6.29 -1.32
N ILE A 17 7.01 5.98 -1.32
CA ILE A 17 5.98 6.87 -0.77
C ILE A 17 6.24 7.13 0.71
N ASP A 18 6.54 6.09 1.50
CA ASP A 18 6.87 6.25 2.92
C ASP A 18 8.08 7.18 3.13
N ASN A 19 9.13 7.02 2.33
CA ASN A 19 10.29 7.90 2.39
C ASN A 19 9.93 9.35 2.03
N LEU A 20 9.13 9.58 0.98
CA LEU A 20 8.69 10.92 0.59
C LEU A 20 7.85 11.60 1.68
N GLU A 21 6.98 10.86 2.36
CA GLU A 21 6.21 11.36 3.51
C GLU A 21 7.11 11.68 4.70
N ARG A 22 8.05 10.80 5.04
CA ARG A 22 9.01 11.01 6.14
C ARG A 22 9.95 12.19 5.89
N LEU A 23 10.27 12.45 4.62
CA LEU A 23 11.05 13.61 4.19
C LEU A 23 10.20 14.89 4.12
N GLY A 24 8.87 14.79 4.22
CA GLY A 24 7.96 15.93 4.16
C GLY A 24 7.82 16.57 2.78
N VAL A 25 8.25 15.88 1.72
CA VAL A 25 8.23 16.38 0.32
C VAL A 25 7.13 15.72 -0.53
N SER A 26 6.35 14.81 0.04
CA SER A 26 5.26 14.09 -0.63
C SER A 26 4.20 15.01 -1.25
N TYR A 27 4.08 16.26 -0.79
CA TYR A 27 3.09 17.21 -1.31
C TYR A 27 3.32 17.61 -2.77
N HIS A 28 4.53 17.42 -3.31
CA HIS A 28 4.84 17.64 -4.73
C HIS A 28 4.32 16.53 -5.64
N PHE A 29 4.03 15.36 -5.08
CA PHE A 29 3.73 14.13 -5.83
C PHE A 29 2.35 13.56 -5.47
N LYS A 30 1.41 14.41 -5.01
CA LYS A 30 0.12 13.96 -4.48
C LYS A 30 -0.66 13.11 -5.47
N ASP A 31 -0.64 13.49 -6.74
CA ASP A 31 -1.41 12.81 -7.79
C ASP A 31 -0.79 11.45 -8.12
N GLU A 32 0.53 11.37 -8.22
CA GLU A 32 1.28 10.14 -8.44
C GLU A 32 1.11 9.17 -7.28
N ILE A 33 1.20 9.67 -6.04
CA ILE A 33 0.99 8.89 -4.81
C ILE A 33 -0.44 8.31 -4.81
N MET A 34 -1.46 9.12 -5.12
CA MET A 34 -2.84 8.63 -5.21
C MET A 34 -3.02 7.58 -6.30
N GLN A 35 -2.37 7.74 -7.46
CA GLN A 35 -2.46 6.77 -8.55
C GLN A 35 -1.84 5.43 -8.17
N ILE A 36 -0.67 5.45 -7.51
CA ILE A 36 -0.01 4.23 -7.02
C ILE A 36 -0.89 3.56 -5.98
N LEU A 37 -1.41 4.29 -4.99
CA LEU A 37 -2.26 3.73 -3.94
C LEU A 37 -3.57 3.14 -4.48
N ARG A 38 -4.17 3.72 -5.52
CA ARG A 38 -5.30 3.11 -6.25
C ARG A 38 -4.92 1.77 -6.85
N SER A 39 -3.78 1.73 -7.55
CA SER A 39 -3.28 0.49 -8.15
C SER A 39 -3.03 -0.60 -7.09
N VAL A 40 -2.50 -0.21 -5.93
CA VAL A 40 -2.30 -1.12 -4.78
C VAL A 40 -3.64 -1.63 -4.27
N HIS A 41 -4.61 -0.73 -4.04
CA HIS A 41 -5.93 -1.10 -3.52
C HIS A 41 -6.64 -2.10 -4.44
N ASP A 42 -6.63 -1.88 -5.74
CA ASP A 42 -7.29 -2.77 -6.71
C ASP A 42 -6.61 -4.16 -6.76
N GLN A 43 -5.29 -4.20 -6.56
CA GLN A 43 -4.53 -5.45 -6.47
C GLN A 43 -4.64 -6.15 -5.10
N THR A 44 -5.01 -5.42 -4.04
CA THR A 44 -5.15 -5.95 -2.66
C THR A 44 -6.37 -6.86 -2.51
N SER A 45 -7.20 -7.02 -3.54
CA SER A 45 -8.25 -8.05 -3.60
C SER A 45 -7.73 -9.47 -3.37
N THR A 46 -6.41 -9.70 -3.48
CA THR A 46 -5.76 -10.97 -3.14
C THR A 46 -4.50 -10.67 -2.33
N ILE A 47 -4.54 -10.78 -0.99
CA ILE A 47 -3.30 -10.82 -0.19
C ILE A 47 -2.52 -12.04 -0.67
N ALA A 48 -1.39 -11.82 -1.35
CA ALA A 48 -0.58 -12.91 -1.87
C ALA A 48 0.06 -13.66 -0.71
N THR A 49 0.09 -14.99 -0.79
CA THR A 49 0.59 -15.90 0.26
C THR A 49 2.10 -15.79 0.53
N GLY A 50 2.77 -14.74 0.02
CA GLY A 50 4.19 -14.44 0.22
C GLY A 50 4.49 -13.01 0.66
N ASP A 51 3.46 -12.18 0.91
CA ASP A 51 3.70 -10.82 1.41
C ASP A 51 4.27 -10.86 2.84
N SER A 52 5.35 -10.11 3.07
CA SER A 52 5.91 -9.98 4.40
C SER A 52 4.96 -9.22 5.32
N LEU A 53 4.99 -9.51 6.64
CA LEU A 53 4.21 -8.75 7.63
C LEU A 53 4.47 -7.24 7.53
N TYR A 54 5.71 -6.86 7.21
CA TYR A 54 6.09 -5.48 6.97
C TYR A 54 5.37 -4.88 5.76
N SER A 55 5.35 -5.57 4.62
CA SER A 55 4.66 -5.14 3.40
C SER A 55 3.16 -4.94 3.65
N ILE A 56 2.52 -5.87 4.36
CA ILE A 56 1.09 -5.79 4.71
C ILE A 56 0.82 -4.59 5.62
N ALA A 57 1.63 -4.41 6.67
CA ALA A 57 1.49 -3.29 7.59
C ALA A 57 1.70 -1.94 6.89
N LEU A 58 2.67 -1.86 5.97
CA LEU A 58 2.96 -0.66 5.19
C LEU A 58 1.80 -0.30 4.25
N LYS A 59 1.30 -1.29 3.49
CA LYS A 59 0.11 -1.15 2.63
C LYS A 59 -1.07 -0.60 3.41
N PHE A 60 -1.39 -1.23 4.54
CA PHE A 60 -2.52 -0.84 5.38
C PHE A 60 -2.38 0.60 5.91
N ARG A 61 -1.19 0.94 6.42
CA ARG A 61 -0.92 2.27 6.97
C ARG A 61 -1.09 3.36 5.91
N LEU A 62 -0.49 3.18 4.73
CA LEU A 62 -0.56 4.16 3.64
C LEU A 62 -1.99 4.32 3.09
N LEU A 63 -2.71 3.21 2.86
CA LEU A 63 -4.10 3.27 2.39
C LEU A 63 -5.02 4.01 3.38
N ARG A 64 -4.85 3.76 4.68
CA ARG A 64 -5.60 4.46 5.73
C ARG A 64 -5.27 5.96 5.79
N GLN A 65 -4.00 6.34 5.67
CA GLN A 65 -3.57 7.74 5.66
C GLN A 65 -4.18 8.53 4.50
N HIS A 66 -4.32 7.91 3.34
CA HIS A 66 -4.87 8.54 2.12
C HIS A 66 -6.38 8.36 1.96
N HIS A 67 -7.09 7.98 3.03
CA HIS A 67 -8.55 7.87 3.08
C HIS A 67 -9.15 6.93 2.03
N PHE A 68 -8.41 5.91 1.60
CA PHE A 68 -9.00 4.83 0.81
C PHE A 68 -9.97 4.06 1.70
N HIS A 69 -11.21 3.91 1.23
CA HIS A 69 -12.25 3.21 1.97
C HIS A 69 -12.01 1.70 1.89
N ILE A 70 -11.21 1.20 2.82
CA ILE A 70 -11.00 -0.24 3.00
C ILE A 70 -12.30 -0.81 3.60
N SER A 71 -12.98 -1.68 2.87
CA SER A 71 -14.18 -2.36 3.37
C SER A 71 -13.89 -3.07 4.70
N GLN A 72 -14.71 -2.81 5.73
CA GLN A 72 -14.57 -3.33 7.09
C GLN A 72 -14.61 -4.87 7.19
N GLY A 73 -14.94 -5.58 6.11
CA GLY A 73 -15.03 -7.04 6.07
C GLY A 73 -13.69 -7.79 6.13
N THR A 74 -12.55 -7.09 6.05
CA THR A 74 -11.23 -7.75 5.94
C THR A 74 -10.29 -7.52 7.13
N TYR A 75 -10.58 -6.57 8.04
CA TYR A 75 -9.61 -6.19 9.09
C TYR A 75 -10.30 -5.82 10.41
N VAL A 76 -10.87 -6.79 11.12
CA VAL A 76 -11.25 -6.61 12.54
C VAL A 76 -10.04 -6.82 13.48
N VAL A 77 -8.93 -7.37 12.98
CA VAL A 77 -7.77 -7.73 13.82
C VAL A 77 -6.61 -6.80 13.54
N MET A 78 -6.66 -5.57 14.03
CA MET A 78 -5.50 -4.73 14.44
C MET A 78 -5.96 -3.37 15.04
N CYS A 79 -7.12 -3.35 15.69
CA CYS A 79 -7.56 -2.26 16.58
C CYS A 79 -7.74 -2.71 18.04
N THR A 80 -7.21 -3.88 18.41
CA THR A 80 -7.11 -4.37 19.80
C THR A 80 -5.68 -4.68 20.14
#